data_AF-A0AAN8W9R1-F1
#
_entry.id   AF-A0AAN8W9R1-F1
#
_cell.length_a   1.000
_cell.length_b   1.000
_cell.length_c   1.000
_cell.angle_alpha   90.00
_cell.angle_beta   90.00
_cell.angle_gamma   90.00
#
_symmetry.space_group_name_H-M   'P 1'
#
loop_
_entity.id
_entity.type
_entity.pdbx_description
1 polymer ?
#
loop_
_entity_poly.entity_id
_entity_poly.type
_entity_poly.pdbx_seq_one_letter_code
_entity_poly.pdbx_strand_id
1 'polypeptide(L)'
;MQVQQENIKIEKTVATAFFAKGFLSIDSQTHHFHSSFFYFPLLSSTALAAIIALLWPPITRHAPSKAIKAAFRLSPFFTLAAAILLVSISSAPSLAAGALTLIFALIQSLYACWVNRKFNFTSKIFSASLALVPAKISLLITLSVLTGAIFCCFCIAGIGGATATGTNLDKLFIFLILLSLTWTMHVIKNTLQVAISSTTYKYFKLGLDRVDDVMAAFADSVKHSMGNVCIGSALVPVLCLIRGSGRAVSLGAGDTDEMMFSCASCYSGLTDRLVMCANRWAFVQVGISNKGFIQSSGDVWELFRRAGLERVIDTDLTSAFCFLCGTTGAALCALLGGSWALAMHNQHATEVAIYAYLIGYFLVRVAMAWPQGCVSGYYVAYAENPQSRHFDSTVQDRIRELARSQ
;
A
#
# COMPACT_ATOMS: atom_id res chain seq x y z
N MET A 1 4.48 -20.91 -24.95
CA MET A 1 3.87 -19.93 -25.91
C MET A 1 2.34 -20.03 -25.95
N GLN A 2 1.73 -21.21 -26.15
CA GLN A 2 0.27 -21.37 -26.22
C GLN A 2 -0.51 -20.85 -24.99
N VAL A 3 -0.07 -21.15 -23.77
CA VAL A 3 -0.71 -20.66 -22.53
C VAL A 3 -0.65 -19.13 -22.39
N GLN A 4 0.45 -18.53 -22.88
CA GLN A 4 0.64 -17.08 -22.86
C GLN A 4 -0.27 -16.41 -23.91
N GLN A 5 -0.51 -17.08 -25.03
CA GLN A 5 -1.37 -16.63 -26.12
C GLN A 5 -2.86 -16.77 -25.80
N GLU A 6 -3.26 -17.81 -25.05
CA GLU A 6 -4.61 -17.96 -24.50
C GLU A 6 -4.91 -16.94 -23.40
N ASN A 7 -3.96 -16.68 -22.49
CA ASN A 7 -4.11 -15.63 -21.48
C ASN A 7 -4.28 -14.24 -22.12
N ILE A 8 -3.51 -13.92 -23.16
CA ILE A 8 -3.68 -12.66 -23.92
C ILE A 8 -5.04 -12.62 -24.63
N LYS A 9 -5.56 -13.76 -25.09
CA LYS A 9 -6.88 -13.83 -25.74
C LYS A 9 -8.00 -13.62 -24.73
N ILE A 10 -7.92 -14.23 -23.56
CA ILE A 10 -8.87 -14.05 -22.46
C ILE A 10 -8.83 -12.61 -21.96
N GLU A 11 -7.64 -12.05 -21.75
CA GLU A 11 -7.46 -10.66 -21.30
C GLU A 11 -8.03 -9.66 -22.31
N LYS A 12 -7.81 -9.91 -23.62
CA LYS A 12 -8.44 -9.14 -24.69
C LYS A 12 -9.96 -9.27 -24.65
N THR A 13 -10.52 -10.48 -24.62
CA THR A 13 -11.98 -10.69 -24.59
C THR A 13 -12.65 -10.06 -23.37
N VAL A 14 -12.01 -10.15 -22.21
CA VAL A 14 -12.45 -9.50 -20.98
C VAL A 14 -12.40 -7.98 -21.15
N ALA A 15 -11.30 -7.42 -21.65
CA ALA A 15 -11.18 -5.99 -21.93
C ALA A 15 -12.18 -5.48 -22.99
N THR A 16 -12.49 -6.26 -24.03
CA THR A 16 -13.53 -5.88 -25.01
C THR A 16 -14.93 -5.97 -24.42
N ALA A 17 -15.22 -6.96 -23.56
CA ALA A 17 -16.48 -7.05 -22.84
C ALA A 17 -16.65 -5.86 -21.87
N PHE A 18 -15.57 -5.46 -21.19
CA PHE A 18 -15.50 -4.24 -20.38
C PHE A 18 -15.79 -2.98 -21.19
N PHE A 19 -15.14 -2.81 -22.35
CA PHE A 19 -15.35 -1.66 -23.24
C PHE A 19 -16.78 -1.63 -23.79
N ALA A 20 -17.30 -2.77 -24.24
CA ALA A 20 -18.65 -2.86 -24.79
C ALA A 20 -19.71 -2.53 -23.72
N LYS A 21 -19.61 -3.09 -22.51
CA LYS A 21 -20.58 -2.81 -21.43
C LYS A 21 -20.49 -1.36 -20.92
N GLY A 22 -19.28 -0.80 -20.81
CA GLY A 22 -19.06 0.59 -20.40
C GLY A 22 -19.61 1.60 -21.42
N PHE A 23 -19.35 1.38 -22.72
CA PHE A 23 -19.82 2.29 -23.78
C PHE A 23 -21.34 2.19 -24.00
N LEU A 24 -21.90 0.98 -23.96
CA LEU A 24 -23.36 0.77 -24.06
C LEU A 24 -24.13 1.39 -22.87
N SER A 25 -23.48 1.55 -21.71
CA SER A 25 -24.07 2.20 -20.54
C SER A 25 -24.00 3.73 -20.57
N ILE A 26 -23.06 4.32 -21.31
CA ILE A 26 -22.98 5.79 -21.49
C ILE A 26 -24.12 6.27 -22.40
N ASP A 27 -24.53 5.44 -23.36
CA ASP A 27 -25.53 5.80 -24.38
C ASP A 27 -26.98 5.40 -23.99
N SER A 28 -27.15 4.45 -23.06
CA SER A 28 -28.47 4.03 -22.60
C SER A 28 -29.00 4.93 -21.49
N GLN A 29 -29.84 5.90 -21.86
CA GLN A 29 -30.81 6.50 -20.94
C GLN A 29 -31.83 5.43 -20.50
N THR A 30 -31.45 4.55 -19.58
CA THR A 30 -32.41 3.73 -18.86
C THR A 30 -32.96 4.58 -17.71
N HIS A 31 -34.28 4.76 -17.67
CA HIS A 31 -35.01 5.69 -16.78
C HIS A 31 -34.76 5.54 -15.26
N HIS A 32 -33.92 4.60 -14.82
CA HIS A 32 -33.61 4.33 -13.42
C HIS A 32 -32.14 4.59 -13.00
N PHE A 33 -31.19 4.74 -13.94
CA PHE A 33 -29.77 4.99 -13.60
C PHE A 33 -29.26 6.27 -14.25
N HIS A 34 -29.11 7.30 -13.42
CA HIS A 34 -28.64 8.61 -13.82
C HIS A 34 -27.10 8.62 -13.82
N SER A 35 -26.53 8.09 -14.92
CA SER A 35 -25.11 7.75 -15.07
C SER A 35 -24.13 8.86 -14.69
N SER A 36 -24.46 10.11 -15.00
CA SER A 36 -23.64 11.29 -14.68
C SER A 36 -23.33 11.41 -13.18
N PHE A 37 -24.29 11.13 -12.30
CA PHE A 37 -24.14 11.31 -10.85
C PHE A 37 -23.28 10.23 -10.19
N PHE A 38 -23.06 9.10 -10.85
CA PHE A 38 -22.14 8.06 -10.38
C PHE A 38 -20.70 8.30 -10.87
N TYR A 39 -20.54 8.65 -12.14
CA TYR A 39 -19.23 8.81 -12.76
C TYR A 39 -18.47 10.05 -12.27
N PHE A 40 -19.13 11.21 -12.16
CA PHE A 40 -18.43 12.45 -11.78
C PHE A 40 -17.78 12.39 -10.40
N PRO A 41 -18.46 11.96 -9.31
CA PRO A 41 -17.83 11.87 -7.99
C PRO A 41 -16.62 10.94 -7.95
N LEU A 42 -16.67 9.81 -8.66
CA LEU A 42 -15.58 8.83 -8.69
C LEU A 42 -14.39 9.31 -9.53
N LEU A 43 -14.64 9.96 -10.67
CA LEU A 43 -13.58 10.56 -11.49
C LEU A 43 -12.90 11.72 -10.74
N SER A 44 -13.68 12.59 -10.07
CA SER A 44 -13.13 13.65 -9.21
C SER A 44 -12.33 13.07 -8.04
N SER A 45 -12.80 11.99 -7.42
CA SER A 45 -12.07 11.29 -6.35
C SER A 45 -10.77 10.66 -6.86
N THR A 46 -10.75 10.14 -8.09
CA THR A 46 -9.55 9.59 -8.74
C THR A 46 -8.52 10.69 -9.03
N ALA A 47 -8.98 11.85 -9.52
CA ALA A 47 -8.12 13.01 -9.72
C ALA A 47 -7.53 13.52 -8.39
N LEU A 48 -8.35 13.63 -7.34
CA LEU A 48 -7.90 13.99 -6.00
C LEU A 48 -6.86 12.97 -5.47
N ALA A 49 -7.11 11.68 -5.65
CA ALA A 49 -6.19 10.62 -5.24
C ALA A 49 -4.83 10.74 -5.94
N ALA A 50 -4.83 11.00 -7.26
CA ALA A 50 -3.60 11.20 -8.02
C ALA A 50 -2.83 12.44 -7.54
N ILE A 51 -3.52 13.55 -7.26
CA ILE A 51 -2.90 14.77 -6.70
C ILE A 51 -2.26 14.46 -5.35
N ILE A 52 -2.99 13.84 -4.42
CA ILE A 52 -2.46 13.48 -3.09
C ILE A 52 -1.27 12.53 -3.23
N ALA A 53 -1.35 11.54 -4.12
CA ALA A 53 -0.28 10.58 -4.38
C ALA A 53 1.00 11.26 -4.88
N LEU A 54 0.89 12.30 -5.73
CA LEU A 54 2.04 13.06 -6.23
C LEU A 54 2.58 14.09 -5.22
N LEU A 55 1.75 14.59 -4.31
CA LEU A 55 2.15 15.54 -3.28
C LEU A 55 2.90 14.90 -2.10
N TRP A 56 2.55 13.67 -1.72
CA TRP A 56 3.18 13.03 -0.56
C TRP A 56 4.70 12.80 -0.69
N PRO A 57 5.24 12.30 -1.83
CA PRO A 57 6.67 12.10 -2.01
C PRO A 57 7.52 13.37 -1.75
N PRO A 58 7.27 14.52 -2.39
CA PRO A 58 8.05 15.72 -2.11
C PRO A 58 7.90 16.20 -0.66
N ILE A 59 6.71 16.12 -0.06
CA ILE A 59 6.52 16.49 1.37
C ILE A 59 7.41 15.61 2.27
N THR A 60 7.42 14.30 2.02
CA THR A 60 8.20 13.33 2.79
C THR A 60 9.70 13.58 2.65
N ARG A 61 10.15 14.00 1.47
CA ARG A 61 11.56 14.34 1.21
C ARG A 61 11.99 15.60 1.93
N HIS A 62 11.26 16.71 1.75
CA HIS A 62 11.71 18.02 2.22
C HIS A 62 11.58 18.18 3.73
N ALA A 63 10.60 17.51 4.35
CA ALA A 63 10.34 17.64 5.77
C ALA A 63 9.90 16.30 6.39
N PRO A 64 10.76 15.28 6.46
CA PRO A 64 10.38 13.93 6.91
C PRO A 64 9.77 13.91 8.31
N SER A 65 10.31 14.70 9.25
CA SER A 65 9.76 14.82 10.60
C SER A 65 8.33 15.37 10.61
N LYS A 66 8.07 16.41 9.78
CA LYS A 66 6.74 17.01 9.65
C LYS A 66 5.79 16.07 8.92
N ALA A 67 6.26 15.39 7.89
CA ALA A 67 5.49 14.43 7.10
C ALA A 67 4.98 13.27 7.96
N ILE A 68 5.86 12.65 8.76
CA ILE A 68 5.49 11.57 9.69
C ILE A 68 4.44 12.07 10.69
N LYS A 69 4.69 13.20 11.37
CA LYS A 69 3.72 13.77 12.32
C LYS A 69 2.39 14.11 11.66
N ALA A 70 2.40 14.62 10.43
CA ALA A 70 1.21 14.94 9.66
C ALA A 70 0.42 13.67 9.31
N ALA A 71 1.05 12.63 8.76
CA ALA A 71 0.38 11.38 8.41
C ALA A 71 -0.31 10.73 9.63
N PHE A 72 0.38 10.69 10.77
CA PHE A 72 -0.15 10.12 12.01
C PHE A 72 -1.26 10.95 12.66
N ARG A 73 -1.37 12.26 12.36
CA ARG A 73 -2.45 13.12 12.86
C ARG A 73 -3.63 13.22 11.90
N LEU A 74 -3.35 13.42 10.61
CA LEU A 74 -4.36 13.60 9.57
C LEU A 74 -5.13 12.30 9.30
N SER A 75 -4.46 11.13 9.35
CA SER A 75 -5.13 9.86 9.08
C SER A 75 -6.32 9.60 10.02
N PRO A 76 -6.16 9.57 11.37
CA PRO A 76 -7.31 9.33 12.24
C PRO A 76 -8.37 10.43 12.13
N PHE A 77 -7.96 11.69 11.93
CA PHE A 77 -8.88 12.81 11.75
C PHE A 77 -9.79 12.64 10.53
N PHE A 78 -9.21 12.40 9.34
CA PHE A 78 -10.01 12.21 8.13
C PHE A 78 -10.76 10.87 8.13
N THR A 79 -10.19 9.83 8.72
CA THR A 79 -10.89 8.53 8.88
C THR A 79 -12.13 8.70 9.76
N LEU A 80 -12.05 9.47 10.85
CA LEU A 80 -13.20 9.81 11.68
C LEU A 80 -14.26 10.61 10.91
N ALA A 81 -13.84 11.62 10.14
CA ALA A 81 -14.76 12.38 9.28
C ALA A 81 -15.47 11.49 8.25
N ALA A 82 -14.75 10.55 7.62
CA ALA A 82 -15.34 9.58 6.70
C ALA A 82 -16.32 8.63 7.42
N ALA A 83 -16.04 8.22 8.66
CA ALA A 83 -16.97 7.44 9.47
C ALA A 83 -18.28 8.21 9.74
N ILE A 84 -18.20 9.49 10.09
CA ILE A 84 -19.37 10.36 10.31
C ILE A 84 -20.19 10.47 9.02
N LEU A 85 -19.53 10.66 7.87
CA LEU A 85 -20.20 10.70 6.57
C LEU A 85 -20.95 9.38 6.30
N LEU A 86 -20.31 8.21 6.50
CA LEU A 86 -20.95 6.92 6.29
C LEU A 86 -22.16 6.70 7.22
N VAL A 87 -22.08 7.14 8.47
CA VAL A 87 -23.23 7.10 9.39
C VAL A 87 -24.35 8.02 8.91
N SER A 88 -24.03 9.21 8.38
CA SER A 88 -25.02 10.19 7.93
C SER A 88 -25.87 9.72 6.73
N ILE A 89 -25.33 8.86 5.87
CA ILE A 89 -26.04 8.25 4.74
C ILE A 89 -27.26 7.43 5.20
N SER A 90 -27.26 6.97 6.46
CA SER A 90 -28.39 6.31 7.14
C SER A 90 -28.89 5.02 6.48
N SER A 91 -28.05 4.35 5.69
CA SER A 91 -28.36 3.03 5.12
C SER A 91 -27.81 1.91 6.01
N ALA A 92 -28.45 0.74 6.03
CA ALA A 92 -27.95 -0.41 6.79
C ALA A 92 -26.47 -0.76 6.47
N PRO A 93 -26.03 -0.85 5.20
CA PRO A 93 -24.62 -1.10 4.90
C PRO A 93 -23.71 0.08 5.26
N SER A 94 -24.17 1.33 5.16
CA SER A 94 -23.34 2.50 5.50
C SER A 94 -23.14 2.63 7.01
N LEU A 95 -24.14 2.27 7.82
CA LEU A 95 -24.02 2.22 9.28
C LEU A 95 -22.99 1.19 9.73
N ALA A 96 -23.04 -0.03 9.16
CA ALA A 96 -22.04 -1.06 9.44
C ALA A 96 -20.63 -0.61 9.03
N ALA A 97 -20.47 -0.08 7.82
CA ALA A 97 -19.19 0.44 7.35
C ALA A 97 -18.70 1.64 8.18
N GLY A 98 -19.60 2.53 8.60
CA GLY A 98 -19.31 3.67 9.46
C GLY A 98 -18.83 3.25 10.85
N ALA A 99 -19.50 2.28 11.48
CA ALA A 99 -19.08 1.74 12.78
C ALA A 99 -17.67 1.09 12.71
N LEU A 100 -17.41 0.29 11.68
CA LEU A 100 -16.08 -0.30 11.46
C LEU A 100 -15.01 0.78 11.23
N THR A 101 -15.32 1.80 10.44
CA THR A 101 -14.40 2.91 10.15
C THR A 101 -14.15 3.76 11.40
N LEU A 102 -15.14 3.93 12.27
CA LEU A 102 -15.01 4.62 13.54
C LEU A 102 -14.06 3.87 14.49
N ILE A 103 -14.26 2.56 14.66
CA ILE A 103 -13.35 1.71 15.46
C ILE A 103 -11.93 1.81 14.90
N PHE A 104 -11.79 1.77 13.57
CA PHE A 104 -10.49 1.89 12.91
C PHE A 104 -9.82 3.25 13.17
N ALA A 105 -10.58 4.36 13.15
CA ALA A 105 -10.08 5.69 13.49
C ALA A 105 -9.58 5.76 14.95
N LEU A 106 -10.30 5.14 15.89
CA LEU A 106 -9.89 5.06 17.29
C LEU A 106 -8.57 4.27 17.45
N ILE A 107 -8.47 3.11 16.78
CA ILE A 107 -7.24 2.30 16.78
C ILE A 107 -6.06 3.10 16.19
N GLN A 108 -6.26 3.81 15.07
CA GLN A 108 -5.23 4.67 14.49
C GLN A 108 -4.76 5.76 15.48
N SER A 109 -5.70 6.38 16.20
CA SER A 109 -5.41 7.44 17.15
C SER A 109 -4.61 6.92 18.35
N LEU A 110 -5.04 5.79 18.94
CA LEU A 110 -4.33 5.12 20.03
C LEU A 110 -2.93 4.67 19.59
N TYR A 111 -2.82 4.08 18.40
CA TYR A 111 -1.54 3.67 17.83
C TYR A 111 -0.60 4.87 17.63
N ALA A 112 -1.11 5.99 17.10
CA ALA A 112 -0.35 7.22 16.93
C ALA A 112 0.19 7.77 18.26
N CYS A 113 -0.61 7.74 19.33
CA CYS A 113 -0.18 8.10 20.68
C CYS A 113 0.94 7.17 21.18
N TRP A 114 0.79 5.85 20.98
CA TRP A 114 1.75 4.85 21.44
C TRP A 114 3.11 4.97 20.74
N VAL A 115 3.14 5.16 19.42
CA VAL A 115 4.39 5.18 18.65
C VAL A 115 5.07 6.54 18.55
N ASN A 116 4.51 7.61 19.15
CA ASN A 116 5.03 8.98 19.07
C ASN A 116 6.53 9.07 19.45
N ARG A 117 6.98 8.26 20.41
CA ARG A 117 8.41 8.19 20.82
C ARG A 117 9.35 7.73 19.69
N LYS A 118 8.85 6.95 18.73
CA LYS A 118 9.64 6.38 17.62
C LYS A 118 9.79 7.35 16.43
N PHE A 119 9.06 8.48 16.40
CA PHE A 119 9.08 9.43 15.27
C PHE A 119 10.47 10.01 14.96
N ASN A 120 11.26 10.32 16.00
CA ASN A 120 12.60 10.89 15.82
C ASN A 120 13.53 9.92 15.08
N PHE A 121 13.49 8.64 15.43
CA PHE A 121 14.29 7.60 14.79
C PHE A 121 13.90 7.45 13.31
N THR A 122 12.61 7.24 13.02
CA THR A 122 12.14 7.07 11.63
C THR A 122 12.41 8.33 10.79
N SER A 123 12.30 9.53 11.36
CA SER A 123 12.63 10.75 10.64
C SER A 123 14.10 10.82 10.23
N LYS A 124 15.04 10.36 11.08
CA LYS A 124 16.47 10.31 10.73
C LYS A 124 16.72 9.29 9.61
N ILE A 125 16.10 8.11 9.71
CA ILE A 125 16.17 7.09 8.66
C ILE A 125 15.60 7.61 7.33
N PHE A 126 14.51 8.37 7.36
CA PHE A 126 13.97 9.02 6.17
C PHE A 126 14.93 10.04 5.58
N SER A 127 15.52 10.91 6.40
CA SER A 127 16.52 11.88 5.92
C SER A 127 17.73 11.20 5.28
N ALA A 128 18.20 10.08 5.84
CA ALA A 128 19.33 9.32 5.31
C ALA A 128 18.97 8.57 4.02
N SER A 129 17.86 7.81 4.02
CA SER A 129 17.47 6.94 2.91
C SER A 129 16.83 7.66 1.73
N LEU A 130 16.15 8.78 1.96
CA LEU A 130 15.46 9.57 0.92
C LEU A 130 16.33 10.67 0.32
N ALA A 131 17.61 10.76 0.71
CA ALA A 131 18.57 11.66 0.07
C ALA A 131 18.62 11.44 -1.46
N LEU A 132 18.32 10.22 -1.90
CA LEU A 132 18.27 9.80 -3.29
C LEU A 132 16.90 10.09 -3.94
N VAL A 133 16.77 11.22 -4.65
CA VAL A 133 15.74 11.38 -5.70
C VAL A 133 16.32 12.08 -6.92
N PRO A 134 16.86 11.32 -7.88
CA PRO A 134 17.05 11.81 -9.23
C PRO A 134 15.69 12.10 -9.86
N ALA A 135 15.66 13.03 -10.80
CA ALA A 135 14.47 13.35 -11.59
C ALA A 135 13.79 12.09 -12.19
N LYS A 136 14.58 11.06 -12.52
CA LYS A 136 14.11 9.76 -13.03
C LYS A 136 13.21 8.99 -12.06
N ILE A 137 13.49 9.02 -10.74
CA ILE A 137 12.62 8.36 -9.74
C ILE A 137 11.28 9.07 -9.66
N SER A 138 11.28 10.41 -9.63
CA SER A 138 10.03 11.20 -9.66
C SER A 138 9.22 10.91 -10.91
N LEU A 139 9.85 10.81 -12.09
CA LEU A 139 9.20 10.43 -13.33
C LEU A 139 8.55 9.03 -13.23
N LEU A 140 9.29 8.05 -12.70
CA LEU A 140 8.78 6.68 -12.56
C LEU A 140 7.58 6.61 -11.60
N ILE A 141 7.61 7.35 -10.49
CA ILE A 141 6.46 7.48 -9.57
C ILE A 141 5.27 8.07 -10.31
N THR A 142 5.46 9.17 -11.03
CA THR A 142 4.39 9.85 -11.79
C THR A 142 3.76 8.93 -12.84
N LEU A 143 4.59 8.22 -13.62
CA LEU A 143 4.11 7.25 -14.62
C LEU A 143 3.33 6.10 -13.97
N SER A 144 3.79 5.60 -12.82
CA SER A 144 3.10 4.53 -12.09
C SER A 144 1.75 4.99 -11.53
N VAL A 145 1.68 6.20 -10.98
CA VAL A 145 0.44 6.81 -10.50
C VAL A 145 -0.53 7.07 -11.64
N LEU A 146 -0.06 7.59 -12.78
CA LEU A 146 -0.89 7.84 -13.96
C LEU A 146 -1.44 6.54 -14.54
N THR A 147 -0.61 5.50 -14.64
CA THR A 147 -1.04 4.17 -15.09
C THR A 147 -2.11 3.59 -14.15
N GLY A 148 -1.90 3.70 -12.84
CA GLY A 148 -2.90 3.32 -11.85
C GLY A 148 -4.20 4.11 -12.00
N ALA A 149 -4.13 5.43 -12.20
CA ALA A 149 -5.30 6.29 -12.35
C ALA A 149 -6.10 5.95 -13.61
N ILE A 150 -5.43 5.70 -14.74
CA ILE A 150 -6.07 5.23 -15.98
C ILE A 150 -6.79 3.90 -15.73
N PHE A 151 -6.14 2.97 -15.02
CA PHE A 151 -6.75 1.69 -14.68
C PHE A 151 -7.96 1.84 -13.74
N CYS A 152 -7.90 2.78 -12.77
CA CYS A 152 -9.06 3.13 -11.95
C CYS A 152 -10.23 3.65 -12.80
N CYS A 153 -9.97 4.56 -13.75
CA CYS A 153 -11.01 5.06 -14.66
C CYS A 153 -11.65 3.93 -15.46
N PHE A 154 -10.84 2.96 -15.93
CA PHE A 154 -11.35 1.77 -16.61
C PHE A 154 -12.23 0.90 -15.69
N CYS A 155 -11.81 0.69 -14.44
CA CYS A 155 -12.61 -0.05 -13.44
C CYS A 155 -13.93 0.68 -13.14
N ILE A 156 -13.91 2.01 -13.01
CA ILE A 156 -15.11 2.83 -12.79
C ILE A 156 -16.10 2.64 -13.95
N ALA A 157 -15.64 2.68 -15.20
CA ALA A 157 -16.49 2.44 -16.38
C ALA A 157 -17.13 1.03 -16.35
N GLY A 158 -16.35 0.02 -15.96
CA GLY A 158 -16.86 -1.35 -15.80
C GLY A 158 -17.90 -1.50 -14.69
N ILE A 159 -17.67 -0.87 -13.54
CA ILE A 159 -18.60 -0.90 -12.40
C ILE A 159 -19.89 -0.18 -12.77
N GLY A 160 -19.81 1.03 -13.33
CA GLY A 160 -21.00 1.80 -13.70
C GLY A 160 -21.87 1.06 -14.74
N GLY A 161 -21.26 0.39 -15.72
CA GLY A 161 -21.99 -0.42 -16.69
C GLY A 161 -22.66 -1.67 -16.09
N ALA A 162 -22.10 -2.25 -15.03
CA ALA A 162 -22.71 -3.37 -14.30
C ALA A 162 -23.83 -2.91 -13.36
N THR A 163 -23.65 -1.75 -12.72
CA THR A 163 -24.68 -1.15 -11.86
C THR A 163 -25.93 -0.77 -12.66
N ALA A 164 -25.78 -0.35 -13.92
CA ALA A 164 -26.90 -0.02 -14.81
C ALA A 164 -27.80 -1.22 -15.16
N THR A 165 -27.27 -2.45 -15.20
CA THR A 165 -28.05 -3.66 -15.54
C THR A 165 -28.70 -4.33 -14.34
N GLY A 166 -28.14 -4.23 -13.13
CA GLY A 166 -28.80 -4.57 -11.87
C GLY A 166 -29.08 -6.05 -11.61
N THR A 167 -28.42 -6.99 -12.28
CA THR A 167 -28.62 -8.44 -12.12
C THR A 167 -27.75 -9.05 -11.00
N ASN A 168 -28.09 -10.24 -10.51
CA ASN A 168 -27.24 -10.94 -9.53
C ASN A 168 -25.83 -11.25 -10.06
N LEU A 169 -25.68 -11.43 -11.38
CA LEU A 169 -24.39 -11.62 -12.04
C LEU A 169 -23.54 -10.34 -11.99
N ASP A 170 -24.17 -9.16 -11.92
CA ASP A 170 -23.44 -7.88 -11.84
C ASP A 170 -22.74 -7.70 -10.49
N LYS A 171 -23.28 -8.23 -9.39
CA LYS A 171 -22.59 -8.24 -8.08
C LYS A 171 -21.30 -9.06 -8.13
N LEU A 172 -21.36 -10.24 -8.74
CA LEU A 172 -20.17 -11.08 -8.96
C LEU A 172 -19.16 -10.37 -9.88
N PHE A 173 -19.65 -9.72 -10.94
CA PHE A 173 -18.80 -8.97 -11.86
C PHE A 173 -18.10 -7.78 -11.18
N ILE A 174 -18.82 -6.98 -10.39
CA ILE A 174 -18.25 -5.88 -9.58
C ILE A 174 -17.19 -6.43 -8.61
N PHE A 175 -17.48 -7.54 -7.93
CA PHE A 175 -16.49 -8.20 -7.05
C PHE A 175 -15.21 -8.59 -7.80
N LEU A 176 -15.33 -9.17 -9.01
CA LEU A 176 -14.17 -9.51 -9.84
C LEU A 176 -13.39 -8.27 -10.30
N ILE A 177 -14.07 -7.15 -10.60
CA ILE A 177 -13.41 -5.87 -10.91
C ILE A 177 -12.61 -5.39 -9.71
N LEU A 178 -13.19 -5.38 -8.50
CA LEU A 178 -12.51 -4.92 -7.29
C LEU A 178 -11.31 -5.82 -6.92
N LEU A 179 -11.43 -7.13 -7.15
CA LEU A 179 -10.33 -8.07 -6.99
C LEU A 179 -9.20 -7.77 -7.99
N SER A 180 -9.54 -7.54 -9.26
CA SER A 180 -8.59 -7.13 -10.30
C SER A 180 -7.93 -5.78 -10.00
N LEU A 181 -8.70 -4.81 -9.50
CA LEU A 181 -8.21 -3.51 -9.02
C LEU A 181 -7.16 -3.69 -7.93
N THR A 182 -7.50 -4.45 -6.89
CA THR A 182 -6.62 -4.71 -5.75
C THR A 182 -5.34 -5.39 -6.19
N TRP A 183 -5.45 -6.44 -7.00
CA TRP A 183 -4.32 -7.19 -7.53
C TRP A 183 -3.37 -6.31 -8.33
N THR A 184 -3.91 -5.61 -9.34
CA THR A 184 -3.12 -4.78 -10.26
C THR A 184 -2.43 -3.65 -9.51
N MET A 185 -3.12 -3.00 -8.56
CA MET A 185 -2.54 -1.95 -7.73
C MET A 185 -1.40 -2.45 -6.84
N HIS A 186 -1.53 -3.66 -6.28
CA HIS A 186 -0.45 -4.29 -5.52
C HIS A 186 0.75 -4.64 -6.41
N VAL A 187 0.51 -5.13 -7.63
CA VAL A 187 1.59 -5.39 -8.60
C VAL A 187 2.32 -4.11 -8.97
N ILE A 188 1.61 -3.04 -9.37
CA ILE A 188 2.24 -1.74 -9.69
C ILE A 188 3.07 -1.24 -8.50
N LYS A 189 2.50 -1.23 -7.29
CA LYS A 189 3.18 -0.81 -6.07
C LYS A 189 4.46 -1.62 -5.80
N ASN A 190 4.38 -2.95 -5.92
CA ASN A 190 5.51 -3.82 -5.58
C ASN A 190 6.59 -3.81 -6.68
N THR A 191 6.24 -3.70 -7.96
CA THR A 191 7.21 -3.48 -9.04
C THR A 191 8.00 -2.20 -8.81
N LEU A 192 7.29 -1.11 -8.44
CA LEU A 192 7.93 0.16 -8.11
C LEU A 192 8.84 0.02 -6.87
N GLN A 193 8.40 -0.69 -5.84
CA GLN A 193 9.20 -0.96 -4.64
C GLN A 193 10.48 -1.75 -4.95
N VAL A 194 10.41 -2.79 -5.80
CA VAL A 194 11.58 -3.58 -6.22
C VAL A 194 12.59 -2.68 -6.92
N ALA A 195 12.16 -1.94 -7.96
CA ALA A 195 13.05 -1.09 -8.75
C ALA A 195 13.74 0.00 -7.91
N ILE A 196 12.99 0.65 -7.02
CA ILE A 196 13.52 1.71 -6.15
C ILE A 196 14.47 1.11 -5.10
N SER A 197 14.11 -0.02 -4.50
CA SER A 197 14.92 -0.61 -3.45
C SER A 197 16.23 -1.22 -3.95
N SER A 198 16.23 -1.86 -5.13
CA SER A 198 17.45 -2.38 -5.77
C SER A 198 18.40 -1.26 -6.18
N THR A 199 17.86 -0.16 -6.74
CA THR A 199 18.66 1.03 -7.06
C THR A 199 19.24 1.65 -5.79
N THR A 200 18.41 1.81 -4.74
CA THR A 200 18.86 2.39 -3.47
C THR A 200 19.95 1.54 -2.83
N TYR A 201 19.79 0.21 -2.84
CA TYR A 201 20.83 -0.70 -2.37
C TYR A 201 22.14 -0.54 -3.14
N LYS A 202 22.09 -0.52 -4.48
CA LYS A 202 23.29 -0.35 -5.33
C LYS A 202 24.01 0.96 -5.00
N TYR A 203 23.26 2.04 -4.76
CA TYR A 203 23.82 3.33 -4.37
C TYR A 203 24.61 3.23 -3.04
N PHE A 204 23.97 2.73 -1.97
CA PHE A 204 24.60 2.65 -0.65
C PHE A 204 25.75 1.63 -0.57
N LYS A 205 25.69 0.55 -1.37
CA LYS A 205 26.71 -0.50 -1.37
C LYS A 205 27.90 -0.20 -2.27
N LEU A 206 27.65 0.28 -3.49
CA LEU A 206 28.70 0.42 -4.53
C LEU A 206 29.22 1.84 -4.67
N GLY A 207 28.60 2.84 -4.01
CA GLY A 207 28.97 4.25 -4.15
C GLY A 207 28.81 4.78 -5.58
N LEU A 208 28.00 4.09 -6.40
CA LEU A 208 27.74 4.48 -7.78
C LEU A 208 26.80 5.69 -7.79
N ASP A 209 27.36 6.87 -8.03
CA ASP A 209 26.61 8.13 -8.26
C ASP A 209 25.72 8.08 -9.52
N ARG A 210 25.85 7.03 -10.34
CA ARG A 210 25.01 6.83 -11.53
C ARG A 210 23.69 6.19 -11.16
N VAL A 211 22.80 6.99 -10.59
CA VAL A 211 21.36 6.69 -10.45
C VAL A 211 20.63 6.70 -11.81
N ASP A 212 21.39 6.66 -12.91
CA ASP A 212 20.90 6.66 -14.28
C ASP A 212 20.16 5.40 -14.68
N ASP A 213 20.32 4.33 -13.90
CA ASP A 213 19.87 2.98 -14.20
C ASP A 213 18.51 2.62 -13.59
N VAL A 214 17.81 3.54 -12.92
CA VAL A 214 16.48 3.24 -12.30
C VAL A 214 15.47 2.75 -13.34
N MET A 215 15.45 3.38 -14.52
CA MET A 215 14.54 2.98 -15.60
C MET A 215 14.93 1.63 -16.19
N ALA A 216 16.22 1.31 -16.26
CA ALA A 216 16.66 0.00 -16.71
C ALA A 216 16.41 -1.06 -15.64
N ALA A 217 16.63 -0.76 -14.36
CA ALA A 217 16.28 -1.62 -13.22
C ALA A 217 14.76 -1.88 -13.15
N PHE A 218 13.93 -0.88 -13.48
CA PHE A 218 12.49 -1.06 -13.63
C PHE A 218 12.17 -1.98 -14.82
N ALA A 219 12.76 -1.72 -16.00
CA ALA A 219 12.57 -2.57 -17.17
C ALA A 219 13.04 -4.02 -16.94
N ASP A 220 14.13 -4.19 -16.21
CA ASP A 220 14.70 -5.48 -15.81
C ASP A 220 13.79 -6.20 -14.81
N SER A 221 13.29 -5.48 -13.79
CA SER A 221 12.30 -5.99 -12.84
C SER A 221 11.01 -6.44 -13.54
N VAL A 222 10.57 -5.67 -14.55
CA VAL A 222 9.41 -6.01 -15.38
C VAL A 222 9.68 -7.27 -16.22
N LYS A 223 10.87 -7.40 -16.82
CA LYS A 223 11.21 -8.53 -17.70
C LYS A 223 11.48 -9.83 -16.93
N HIS A 224 12.19 -9.75 -15.81
CA HIS A 224 12.80 -10.91 -15.17
C HIS A 224 12.21 -11.24 -13.80
N SER A 225 11.69 -10.24 -13.08
CA SER A 225 11.21 -10.41 -11.70
C SER A 225 9.69 -10.36 -11.55
N MET A 226 8.92 -10.13 -12.63
CA MET A 226 7.45 -10.00 -12.54
C MET A 226 6.76 -11.19 -11.90
N GLY A 227 7.17 -12.43 -12.20
CA GLY A 227 6.60 -13.62 -11.55
C GLY A 227 6.74 -13.59 -10.03
N ASN A 228 7.94 -13.23 -9.54
CA ASN A 228 8.23 -13.10 -8.11
C ASN A 228 7.50 -11.89 -7.48
N VAL A 229 7.37 -10.79 -8.23
CA VAL A 229 6.60 -9.61 -7.79
C VAL A 229 5.12 -9.96 -7.65
N CYS A 230 4.54 -10.72 -8.57
CA CYS A 230 3.15 -11.19 -8.49
C CYS A 230 2.94 -12.10 -7.28
N ILE A 231 3.84 -13.08 -7.06
CA ILE A 231 3.80 -13.95 -5.88
C ILE A 231 3.88 -13.13 -4.59
N GLY A 232 4.80 -12.17 -4.51
CA GLY A 232 4.91 -11.26 -3.36
C GLY A 232 3.66 -10.38 -3.18
N SER A 233 3.02 -9.95 -4.26
CA SER A 233 1.79 -9.16 -4.25
C SER A 233 0.59 -9.95 -3.73
N ALA A 234 0.56 -11.27 -3.93
CA ALA A 234 -0.43 -12.17 -3.35
C ALA A 234 -0.14 -12.47 -1.87
N LEU A 235 1.10 -12.86 -1.56
CA LEU A 235 1.46 -13.41 -0.26
C LEU A 235 1.63 -12.35 0.82
N VAL A 236 2.27 -11.22 0.52
CA VAL A 236 2.63 -10.21 1.53
C VAL A 236 1.39 -9.62 2.22
N PRO A 237 0.32 -9.21 1.51
CA PRO A 237 -0.87 -8.69 2.17
C PRO A 237 -1.57 -9.73 3.05
N VAL A 238 -1.73 -10.97 2.56
CA VAL A 238 -2.38 -12.06 3.30
C VAL A 238 -1.62 -12.39 4.58
N LEU A 239 -0.30 -12.51 4.48
CA LEU A 239 0.55 -12.83 5.64
C LEU A 239 0.65 -11.66 6.63
N CYS A 240 0.60 -10.41 6.16
CA CYS A 240 0.46 -9.24 7.03
C CYS A 240 -0.88 -9.24 7.79
N LEU A 241 -1.98 -9.63 7.15
CA LEU A 241 -3.28 -9.74 7.82
C LEU A 241 -3.26 -10.81 8.92
N ILE A 242 -2.70 -11.99 8.63
CA ILE A 242 -2.56 -13.09 9.60
C ILE A 242 -1.68 -12.69 10.79
N ARG A 243 -0.58 -11.96 10.56
CA ARG A 243 0.24 -11.42 11.64
C ARG A 243 -0.47 -10.37 12.47
N GLY A 244 -1.19 -9.47 11.80
CA GLY A 244 -1.94 -8.40 12.44
C GLY A 244 -3.00 -8.96 13.40
N SER A 245 -3.75 -9.98 12.95
CA SER A 245 -4.74 -10.65 13.79
C SER A 245 -4.10 -11.42 14.94
N GLY A 246 -3.01 -12.16 14.70
CA GLY A 246 -2.28 -12.87 15.76
C GLY A 246 -1.77 -11.94 16.87
N ARG A 247 -1.24 -10.75 16.51
CA ARG A 247 -0.80 -9.74 17.49
C ARG A 247 -1.94 -9.09 18.25
N ALA A 248 -3.09 -8.87 17.61
CA ALA A 248 -4.28 -8.35 18.29
C ALA A 248 -4.81 -9.33 19.33
N VAL A 249 -4.81 -10.64 19.00
CA VAL A 249 -5.19 -11.70 19.93
C VAL A 249 -4.19 -11.79 21.09
N SER A 250 -2.88 -11.72 20.83
CA SER A 250 -1.88 -11.77 21.90
C SER A 250 -1.91 -10.56 22.84
N LEU A 251 -2.34 -9.39 22.37
CA LEU A 251 -2.50 -8.20 23.20
C LEU A 251 -3.78 -8.24 24.05
N GLY A 252 -4.82 -8.94 23.57
CA GLY A 252 -6.05 -9.20 24.34
C GLY A 252 -5.90 -10.31 25.39
N ALA A 253 -4.85 -11.13 25.28
CA ALA A 253 -4.52 -12.21 26.21
C ALA A 253 -3.79 -11.73 27.49
N GLY A 254 -3.71 -10.42 27.71
CA GLY A 254 -3.13 -9.86 28.92
C GLY A 254 -4.02 -10.11 30.14
N ASP A 255 -3.56 -11.05 30.99
CA ASP A 255 -3.86 -11.22 32.42
C ASP A 255 -4.87 -12.29 32.86
N THR A 256 -5.38 -13.17 31.98
CA THR A 256 -6.14 -14.36 32.41
C THR A 256 -5.93 -15.58 31.50
N ASP A 257 -5.60 -16.72 32.12
CA ASP A 257 -5.54 -18.12 31.64
C ASP A 257 -4.26 -18.68 30.97
N GLU A 258 -3.69 -19.70 31.61
CA GLU A 258 -2.55 -20.53 31.18
C GLU A 258 -2.76 -21.24 29.81
N MET A 259 -4.00 -21.34 29.33
CA MET A 259 -4.35 -21.91 28.01
C MET A 259 -3.94 -20.98 26.84
N MET A 260 -3.92 -19.66 27.04
CA MET A 260 -3.55 -18.69 26.00
C MET A 260 -2.05 -18.55 25.77
N PHE A 261 -1.20 -18.99 26.72
CA PHE A 261 0.26 -18.98 26.58
C PHE A 261 0.74 -19.98 25.50
N SER A 262 0.00 -21.09 25.30
CA SER A 262 0.26 -22.06 24.23
C SER A 262 -0.09 -21.53 22.85
N CYS A 263 -1.12 -20.68 22.73
CA CYS A 263 -1.47 -20.02 21.47
C CYS A 263 -0.47 -18.90 21.15
N ALA A 264 -0.03 -18.12 22.14
CA ALA A 264 0.98 -17.08 21.95
C ALA A 264 2.34 -17.64 21.47
N SER A 265 2.78 -18.79 22.01
CA SER A 265 4.01 -19.47 21.56
C SER A 265 3.85 -20.15 20.19
N CYS A 266 2.65 -20.65 19.87
CA CYS A 266 2.32 -21.17 18.54
C CYS A 266 2.30 -20.04 17.49
N TYR A 267 1.74 -18.88 17.83
CA TYR A 267 1.71 -17.70 16.96
C TYR A 267 3.08 -17.05 16.79
N SER A 268 3.95 -17.05 17.80
CA SER A 268 5.34 -16.57 17.62
C SER A 268 6.11 -17.49 16.67
N GLY A 269 5.98 -18.81 16.81
CA GLY A 269 6.58 -19.79 15.89
C GLY A 269 6.02 -19.70 14.46
N LEU A 270 4.70 -19.50 14.32
CA LEU A 270 4.05 -19.27 13.03
C LEU A 270 4.49 -17.93 12.42
N THR A 271 4.60 -16.87 13.22
CA THR A 271 5.03 -15.54 12.76
C THR A 271 6.46 -15.60 12.21
N ASP A 272 7.37 -16.26 12.91
CA ASP A 272 8.76 -16.48 12.46
C ASP A 272 8.83 -17.27 11.16
N ARG A 273 8.11 -18.39 11.06
CA ARG A 273 8.04 -19.18 9.81
C ARG A 273 7.46 -18.37 8.66
N LEU A 274 6.41 -17.61 8.91
CA LEU A 274 5.82 -16.74 7.91
C LEU A 274 6.82 -15.63 7.49
N VAL A 275 7.75 -15.17 8.36
CA VAL A 275 8.63 -14.02 8.04
C VAL A 275 9.73 -14.51 7.13
N MET A 276 10.17 -15.74 7.38
CA MET A 276 11.02 -16.49 6.47
C MET A 276 10.33 -16.72 5.11
N CYS A 277 9.02 -16.99 5.07
CA CYS A 277 8.30 -17.20 3.80
C CYS A 277 8.00 -15.92 3.01
N ALA A 278 7.58 -14.84 3.68
CA ALA A 278 7.30 -13.57 3.04
C ALA A 278 7.54 -12.38 3.98
N ASN A 279 8.41 -11.49 3.53
CA ASN A 279 8.64 -10.20 4.15
C ASN A 279 8.80 -9.11 3.08
N ARG A 280 8.54 -7.86 3.46
CA ARG A 280 8.64 -6.71 2.55
C ARG A 280 10.07 -6.45 2.07
N TRP A 281 11.06 -6.99 2.76
CA TRP A 281 12.48 -6.79 2.50
C TRP A 281 13.00 -7.72 1.40
N ALA A 282 12.30 -8.84 1.16
CA ALA A 282 12.55 -9.78 0.07
C ALA A 282 12.57 -9.09 -1.30
N PHE A 283 11.75 -8.04 -1.49
CA PHE A 283 11.71 -7.26 -2.73
C PHE A 283 13.07 -6.66 -3.11
N VAL A 284 13.93 -6.37 -2.13
CA VAL A 284 15.29 -5.86 -2.39
C VAL A 284 16.14 -6.94 -3.07
N GLN A 285 16.18 -8.14 -2.49
CA GLN A 285 16.95 -9.27 -3.04
C GLN A 285 16.38 -9.79 -4.35
N VAL A 286 15.05 -9.75 -4.54
CA VAL A 286 14.43 -10.06 -5.83
C VAL A 286 14.96 -9.11 -6.91
N GLY A 287 15.09 -7.81 -6.63
CA GLY A 287 15.57 -6.83 -7.60
C GLY A 287 17.08 -6.80 -7.82
N ILE A 288 17.89 -7.46 -6.97
CA ILE A 288 19.36 -7.49 -7.10
C ILE A 288 19.84 -8.84 -7.63
N SER A 289 19.31 -9.91 -7.06
CA SER A 289 19.79 -11.28 -7.25
C SER A 289 18.88 -12.08 -8.19
N ASN A 290 17.71 -11.55 -8.58
CA ASN A 290 16.68 -12.21 -9.38
C ASN A 290 16.31 -13.65 -8.90
N LYS A 291 16.45 -13.89 -7.59
CA LYS A 291 16.09 -15.15 -6.92
C LYS A 291 14.59 -15.22 -6.69
N GLY A 292 14.08 -16.43 -6.42
CA GLY A 292 12.68 -16.64 -6.04
C GLY A 292 12.28 -15.82 -4.80
N PHE A 293 11.03 -15.34 -4.75
CA PHE A 293 10.56 -14.46 -3.66
C PHE A 293 10.72 -15.08 -2.27
N ILE A 294 10.35 -16.35 -2.10
CA ILE A 294 10.42 -17.07 -0.81
C ILE A 294 11.87 -17.25 -0.36
N GLN A 295 12.77 -17.64 -1.28
CA GLN A 295 14.19 -17.76 -0.99
C GLN A 295 14.79 -16.40 -0.60
N SER A 296 14.45 -15.35 -1.35
CA SER A 296 14.87 -13.97 -1.06
C SER A 296 14.38 -13.50 0.31
N SER A 297 13.19 -13.93 0.72
CA SER A 297 12.62 -13.61 2.03
C SER A 297 13.45 -14.22 3.17
N GLY A 298 13.80 -15.51 3.07
CA GLY A 298 14.66 -16.18 4.05
C GLY A 298 16.07 -15.59 4.11
N ASP A 299 16.70 -15.36 2.96
CA ASP A 299 18.06 -14.82 2.85
C ASP A 299 18.17 -13.45 3.54
N VAL A 300 17.23 -12.53 3.30
CA VAL A 300 17.24 -11.19 3.93
C VAL A 300 17.00 -11.25 5.42
N TRP A 301 16.09 -12.12 5.87
CA TRP A 301 15.79 -12.20 7.30
C TRP A 301 16.99 -12.73 8.09
N GLU A 302 17.66 -13.75 7.56
CA GLU A 302 18.88 -14.28 8.15
C GLU A 302 20.02 -13.25 8.16
N LEU A 303 20.14 -12.45 7.10
CA LEU A 303 21.07 -11.32 7.05
C LEU A 303 20.78 -10.29 8.17
N PHE A 304 19.51 -9.93 8.39
CA PHE A 304 19.14 -9.02 9.48
C PHE A 304 19.41 -9.59 10.86
N ARG A 305 19.19 -10.88 11.05
CA ARG A 305 19.50 -11.56 12.32
C ARG A 305 20.98 -11.51 12.63
N ARG A 306 21.83 -11.82 11.64
CA ARG A 306 23.30 -11.75 11.77
C ARG A 306 23.79 -10.34 12.07
N ALA A 307 23.14 -9.34 11.48
CA ALA A 307 23.46 -7.93 11.72
C ALA A 307 22.83 -7.34 13.01
N GLY A 308 22.02 -8.12 13.75
CA GLY A 308 21.33 -7.64 14.97
C GLY A 308 20.25 -6.59 14.70
N LEU A 309 19.65 -6.57 13.50
CA LEU A 309 18.73 -5.52 13.06
C LEU A 309 17.25 -5.81 13.32
N GLU A 310 16.88 -7.02 13.76
CA GLU A 310 15.48 -7.42 13.97
C GLU A 310 14.72 -6.39 14.83
N ARG A 311 15.28 -6.01 15.98
CA ARG A 311 14.65 -5.02 16.89
C ARG A 311 14.67 -3.60 16.33
N VAL A 312 15.70 -3.23 15.57
CA VAL A 312 15.78 -1.90 14.96
C VAL A 312 14.64 -1.74 13.95
N ILE A 313 14.45 -2.75 13.12
CA ILE A 313 13.38 -2.82 12.11
C ILE A 313 11.99 -2.77 12.75
N ASP A 314 11.78 -3.42 13.90
CA ASP A 314 10.50 -3.34 14.64
C ASP A 314 10.23 -1.94 15.24
N THR A 315 11.25 -1.10 15.38
CA THR A 315 11.09 0.31 15.78
C THR A 315 10.83 1.23 14.59
N ASP A 316 11.03 0.77 13.36
CA ASP A 316 10.84 1.55 12.15
C ASP A 316 9.36 1.71 11.78
N LEU A 317 8.91 2.96 11.63
CA LEU A 317 7.51 3.28 11.34
C LEU A 317 7.22 3.43 9.85
N THR A 318 8.14 3.08 8.94
CA THR A 318 7.97 3.33 7.49
C THR A 318 6.70 2.71 6.92
N SER A 319 6.42 1.45 7.22
CA SER A 319 5.18 0.83 6.71
C SER A 319 3.93 1.40 7.34
N ALA A 320 3.97 1.77 8.62
CA ALA A 320 2.84 2.42 9.28
C ALA A 320 2.59 3.80 8.65
N PHE A 321 3.64 4.58 8.43
CA PHE A 321 3.58 5.85 7.71
C PHE A 321 2.97 5.69 6.31
N CYS A 322 3.51 4.79 5.47
CA CYS A 322 3.00 4.56 4.11
C CYS A 322 1.53 4.09 4.12
N PHE A 323 1.15 3.27 5.10
CA PHE A 323 -0.23 2.83 5.28
C PHE A 323 -1.15 4.01 5.65
N LEU A 324 -0.74 4.84 6.63
CA LEU A 324 -1.49 6.00 7.10
C LEU A 324 -1.65 7.09 6.03
N CYS A 325 -0.64 7.31 5.19
CA CYS A 325 -0.76 8.16 4.01
C CYS A 325 -1.83 7.62 3.05
N GLY A 326 -1.84 6.31 2.81
CA GLY A 326 -2.84 5.62 1.99
C GLY A 326 -4.26 5.81 2.55
N THR A 327 -4.47 5.54 3.84
CA THR A 327 -5.77 5.71 4.50
C THR A 327 -6.21 7.17 4.57
N THR A 328 -5.28 8.11 4.67
CA THR A 328 -5.60 9.55 4.58
C THR A 328 -6.15 9.90 3.19
N GLY A 329 -5.48 9.43 2.12
CA GLY A 329 -5.97 9.61 0.75
C GLY A 329 -7.32 8.93 0.52
N ALA A 330 -7.49 7.72 1.05
CA ALA A 330 -8.74 6.97 1.02
C ALA A 330 -9.89 7.76 1.65
N ALA A 331 -9.68 8.25 2.87
CA ALA A 331 -10.68 9.01 3.61
C ALA A 331 -11.04 10.33 2.90
N LEU A 332 -10.05 11.07 2.38
CA LEU A 332 -10.29 12.30 1.61
C LEU A 332 -11.10 12.05 0.32
N CYS A 333 -10.78 10.99 -0.42
CA CYS A 333 -11.53 10.59 -1.60
C CYS A 333 -12.96 10.15 -1.25
N ALA A 334 -13.13 9.37 -0.18
CA ALA A 334 -14.45 8.98 0.32
C ALA A 334 -15.29 10.19 0.76
N LEU A 335 -14.67 11.17 1.41
CA LEU A 335 -15.32 12.41 1.79
C LEU A 335 -15.77 13.21 0.56
N LEU A 336 -14.91 13.38 -0.44
CA LEU A 336 -15.24 14.08 -1.67
C LEU A 336 -16.37 13.36 -2.44
N GLY A 337 -16.15 12.09 -2.79
CA GLY A 337 -17.09 11.32 -3.60
C GLY A 337 -18.40 11.04 -2.89
N GLY A 338 -18.33 10.64 -1.62
CA GLY A 338 -19.50 10.33 -0.80
C GLY A 338 -20.35 11.55 -0.47
N SER A 339 -19.74 12.70 -0.12
CA SER A 339 -20.52 13.93 0.15
C SER A 339 -21.18 14.46 -1.11
N TRP A 340 -20.49 14.39 -2.26
CA TRP A 340 -21.08 14.75 -3.55
C TRP A 340 -22.28 13.85 -3.87
N ALA A 341 -22.09 12.53 -3.79
CA ALA A 341 -23.17 11.57 -4.06
C ALA A 341 -24.35 11.77 -3.10
N LEU A 342 -24.09 11.99 -1.81
CA LEU A 342 -25.13 12.26 -0.80
C LEU A 342 -25.91 13.54 -1.11
N ALA A 343 -25.24 14.61 -1.56
CA ALA A 343 -25.88 15.87 -1.90
C ALA A 343 -26.76 15.80 -3.16
N MET A 344 -26.46 14.89 -4.08
CA MET A 344 -27.22 14.73 -5.32
C MET A 344 -28.34 13.69 -5.19
N HIS A 345 -28.01 12.45 -4.81
CA HIS A 345 -28.97 11.36 -4.65
C HIS A 345 -28.44 10.29 -3.69
N ASN A 346 -29.17 10.03 -2.61
CA ASN A 346 -28.74 9.13 -1.53
C ASN A 346 -28.57 7.65 -1.96
N GLN A 347 -29.25 7.20 -3.02
CA GLN A 347 -29.37 5.77 -3.35
C GLN A 347 -28.03 5.06 -3.59
N HIS A 348 -27.02 5.74 -4.15
CA HIS A 348 -25.70 5.16 -4.45
C HIS A 348 -24.55 5.76 -3.61
N ALA A 349 -24.87 6.63 -2.64
CA ALA A 349 -23.85 7.35 -1.88
C ALA A 349 -22.90 6.44 -1.10
N THR A 350 -23.43 5.32 -0.57
CA THR A 350 -22.63 4.33 0.16
C THR A 350 -21.59 3.66 -0.75
N GLU A 351 -22.02 3.20 -1.93
CA GLU A 351 -21.16 2.51 -2.89
C GLU A 351 -20.07 3.44 -3.43
N VAL A 352 -20.46 4.66 -3.82
CA VAL A 352 -19.53 5.69 -4.29
C VAL A 352 -18.48 6.01 -3.23
N ALA A 353 -18.88 6.16 -1.96
CA ALA A 353 -17.95 6.41 -0.87
C ALA A 353 -16.94 5.25 -0.68
N ILE A 354 -17.41 4.00 -0.75
CA ILE A 354 -16.54 2.81 -0.63
C ILE A 354 -15.58 2.70 -1.83
N TYR A 355 -16.05 2.88 -3.06
CA TYR A 355 -15.19 2.82 -4.24
C TYR A 355 -14.17 3.96 -4.25
N ALA A 356 -14.58 5.18 -3.90
CA ALA A 356 -13.68 6.33 -3.76
C ALA A 356 -12.62 6.08 -2.67
N TYR A 357 -13.00 5.46 -1.54
CA TYR A 357 -12.07 5.06 -0.50
C TYR A 357 -11.00 4.09 -1.03
N LEU A 358 -11.41 3.02 -1.73
CA LEU A 358 -10.49 2.02 -2.29
C LEU A 358 -9.54 2.63 -3.32
N ILE A 359 -10.06 3.43 -4.25
CA ILE A 359 -9.26 4.12 -5.27
C ILE A 359 -8.23 5.05 -4.62
N GLY A 360 -8.66 5.88 -3.67
CA GLY A 360 -7.80 6.80 -2.93
C GLY A 360 -6.69 6.06 -2.18
N TYR A 361 -7.04 4.96 -1.51
CA TYR A 361 -6.08 4.12 -0.82
C TYR A 361 -5.00 3.58 -1.77
N PHE A 362 -5.41 2.91 -2.85
CA PHE A 362 -4.46 2.23 -3.72
C PHE A 362 -3.53 3.19 -4.46
N LEU A 363 -4.05 4.30 -5.01
CA LEU A 363 -3.22 5.26 -5.75
C LEU A 363 -2.17 5.92 -4.85
N VAL A 364 -2.55 6.32 -3.64
CA VAL A 364 -1.58 6.88 -2.69
C VAL A 364 -0.58 5.81 -2.25
N ARG A 365 -1.02 4.55 -2.04
CA ARG A 365 -0.12 3.44 -1.71
C ARG A 365 0.90 3.14 -2.80
N VAL A 366 0.55 3.29 -4.08
CA VAL A 366 1.49 3.18 -5.20
C VAL A 366 2.61 4.21 -5.06
N ALA A 367 2.29 5.50 -4.85
CA ALA A 367 3.31 6.53 -4.65
C ALA A 367 4.17 6.28 -3.39
N MET A 368 3.54 5.78 -2.31
CA MET A 368 4.24 5.44 -1.07
C MET A 368 5.12 4.19 -1.15
N ALA A 369 5.17 3.51 -2.31
CA ALA A 369 6.19 2.51 -2.59
C ALA A 369 7.61 3.10 -2.62
N TRP A 370 7.75 4.39 -2.97
CA TRP A 370 9.05 5.05 -3.02
C TRP A 370 9.76 5.12 -1.66
N PRO A 371 9.21 5.75 -0.61
CA PRO A 371 9.89 5.80 0.68
C PRO A 371 10.05 4.40 1.29
N GLN A 372 9.09 3.51 1.06
CA GLN A 372 9.18 2.12 1.49
C GLN A 372 10.35 1.38 0.79
N GLY A 373 10.55 1.61 -0.50
CA GLY A 373 11.64 1.05 -1.29
C GLY A 373 13.01 1.59 -0.86
N CYS A 374 13.13 2.91 -0.67
CA CYS A 374 14.38 3.54 -0.25
C CYS A 374 14.85 3.03 1.12
N VAL A 375 13.94 2.99 2.10
CA VAL A 375 14.26 2.46 3.44
C VAL A 375 14.60 0.97 3.36
N SER A 376 13.91 0.19 2.50
CA SER A 376 14.22 -1.22 2.29
C SER A 376 15.63 -1.44 1.74
N GLY A 377 16.00 -0.70 0.69
CA GLY A 377 17.34 -0.76 0.13
C GLY A 377 18.43 -0.32 1.12
N TYR A 378 18.15 0.74 1.89
CA TYR A 378 19.06 1.26 2.91
C TYR A 378 19.35 0.22 4.01
N TYR A 379 18.34 -0.39 4.62
CA TYR A 379 18.55 -1.38 5.68
C TYR A 379 19.25 -2.64 5.19
N VAL A 380 18.92 -3.14 3.99
CA VAL A 380 19.60 -4.32 3.43
C VAL A 380 21.06 -4.00 3.11
N ALA A 381 21.36 -2.83 2.53
CA ALA A 381 22.74 -2.41 2.28
C ALA A 381 23.52 -2.23 3.60
N TYR A 382 22.90 -1.66 4.63
CA TYR A 382 23.49 -1.52 5.96
C TYR A 382 23.79 -2.88 6.60
N ALA A 383 22.88 -3.85 6.48
CA ALA A 383 23.04 -5.18 7.04
C ALA A 383 24.22 -5.95 6.44
N GLU A 384 24.50 -5.74 5.15
CA GLU A 384 25.64 -6.38 4.49
C GLU A 384 26.97 -5.70 4.80
N ASN A 385 27.01 -4.37 4.87
CA ASN A 385 28.24 -3.64 5.15
C ASN A 385 27.99 -2.39 6.03
N PRO A 386 27.88 -2.57 7.36
CA PRO A 386 27.57 -1.48 8.28
C PRO A 386 28.72 -0.48 8.47
N GLN A 387 29.93 -0.78 7.95
CA GLN A 387 31.11 0.08 8.04
C GLN A 387 31.32 0.97 6.79
N SER A 388 30.42 0.90 5.81
CA SER A 388 30.50 1.77 4.63
C SER A 388 30.38 3.25 5.00
N ARG A 389 31.14 4.10 4.30
CA ARG A 389 31.18 5.57 4.50
C ARG A 389 29.84 6.26 4.22
N HIS A 390 28.91 5.58 3.55
CA HIS A 390 27.59 6.11 3.20
C HIS A 390 26.57 6.03 4.36
N PHE A 391 26.91 5.37 5.47
CA PHE A 391 26.03 5.23 6.62
C PHE A 391 26.44 6.16 7.76
N ASP A 392 25.44 6.75 8.41
CA ASP A 392 25.58 7.52 9.63
C ASP A 392 25.49 6.63 10.87
N SER A 393 25.78 7.20 12.05
CA SER A 393 25.72 6.46 13.32
C SER A 393 24.28 6.13 13.76
N THR A 394 23.25 6.64 13.07
CA THR A 394 21.83 6.52 13.48
C THR A 394 21.42 5.08 13.78
N VAL A 395 21.75 4.12 12.91
CA VAL A 395 21.40 2.71 13.13
C VAL A 395 22.24 2.10 14.26
N GLN A 396 23.53 2.39 14.33
CA GLN A 396 24.42 1.88 15.39
C GLN A 396 24.01 2.40 16.78
N ASP A 397 23.71 3.68 16.89
CA ASP A 397 23.28 4.31 18.13
C ASP A 397 21.95 3.72 18.59
N ARG A 398 21.05 3.39 17.65
CA ARG A 398 19.79 2.72 17.98
C ARG A 398 20.00 1.29 18.48
N ILE A 399 20.93 0.53 17.88
CA ILE A 399 21.31 -0.80 18.37
C ILE A 399 21.83 -0.70 19.81
N ARG A 400 22.71 0.27 20.09
CA ARG A 400 23.26 0.50 21.43
C ARG A 400 22.19 0.91 22.45
N GLU A 401 21.26 1.80 22.08
CA GLU A 401 20.12 2.17 22.93
C GLU A 401 19.27 0.95 23.30
N LEU A 402 18.92 0.12 22.31
CA LEU A 402 18.08 -1.06 22.52
C LEU A 402 18.78 -2.14 23.34
N ALA A 403 20.11 -2.25 23.24
CA ALA A 403 20.91 -3.16 24.06
C ALA A 403 20.99 -2.71 25.53
N ARG A 404 21.00 -1.40 25.80
CA ARG A 404 21.02 -0.84 27.17
C ARG A 404 19.67 -0.91 27.89
N SER A 405 18.58 -1.04 27.16
CA SER A 405 17.23 -1.19 27.72
C SER A 405 16.87 -2.65 28.09
N GLN A 406 17.81 -3.58 27.91
CA GLN A 406 17.75 -4.93 28.45
C GLN A 406 18.47 -4.99 29.80
#